data_AF-A0A3D0RQK6-F1
#
_entry.id   AF-A0A3D0RQK6-F1
#
_cell.length_a   1.000
_cell.length_b   1.000
_cell.length_c   1.000
_cell.angle_alpha   90.00
_cell.angle_beta   90.00
_cell.angle_gamma   90.00
#
_symmetry.space_group_name_H-M   'P 1'
#
loop_
_entity.id
_entity.type
_entity.pdbx_description
1 polymer ?
#
loop_
_entity_poly.entity_id
_entity_poly.type
_entity_poly.pdbx_seq_one_letter_code
_entity_poly.pdbx_strand_id
1 'polypeptide(L)' 'MGFKFENLDVWKLSLEYSDLIYELANKLPETEKFNLKSQIIRAATSISLNIAEGSTGQSDA' A
#
# COMPACT_ATOMS: atom_id res chain seq x y z
N MET A 1 -11.25 -9.58 -16.30
CA MET A 1 -10.02 -9.09 -16.95
C MET A 1 -9.20 -8.45 -15.85
N GLY A 2 -8.07 -9.05 -15.45
CA GLY A 2 -7.21 -8.51 -14.39
C GLY A 2 -6.19 -7.52 -14.96
N PHE A 3 -5.68 -6.63 -14.11
CA PHE A 3 -4.58 -5.75 -14.48
C PHE A 3 -3.25 -6.52 -14.43
N LYS A 4 -2.27 -6.15 -15.29
CA LYS A 4 -0.97 -6.85 -15.35
C LYS A 4 -0.24 -6.86 -14.01
N PHE A 5 -0.30 -5.75 -13.26
CA PHE A 5 0.36 -5.64 -11.95
C PHE A 5 -0.18 -6.59 -10.89
N GLU A 6 -1.42 -7.06 -11.02
CA GLU A 6 -2.04 -7.95 -10.03
C GLU A 6 -1.30 -9.30 -9.95
N ASN A 7 -0.55 -9.65 -11.00
CA ASN A 7 0.29 -10.85 -11.03
C ASN A 7 1.67 -10.65 -10.38
N LEU A 8 2.12 -9.40 -10.16
CA LEU A 8 3.43 -9.11 -9.58
C LEU A 8 3.45 -9.51 -8.09
N ASP A 9 4.42 -10.32 -7.70
CA ASP A 9 4.53 -10.74 -6.30
C ASP A 9 4.84 -9.56 -5.37
N VAL A 10 5.61 -8.58 -5.83
CA VAL A 10 5.87 -7.35 -5.07
C VAL A 10 4.59 -6.54 -4.83
N TRP A 11 3.63 -6.57 -5.75
CA TRP A 11 2.33 -5.92 -5.55
C TRP A 11 1.50 -6.67 -4.51
N LYS A 12 1.44 -8.01 -4.57
CA LYS A 12 0.73 -8.83 -3.57
C LYS A 12 1.32 -8.64 -2.16
N LEU A 13 2.64 -8.67 -2.05
CA LEU A 13 3.36 -8.41 -0.80
C LEU A 13 3.07 -7.01 -0.25
N SER A 14 2.89 -6.01 -1.12
CA SER A 14 2.51 -4.66 -0.67
C SER A 14 1.08 -4.58 -0.11
N LEU A 15 0.17 -5.43 -0.57
CA LEU A 15 -1.17 -5.55 0.02
C LEU A 15 -1.12 -6.21 1.39
N GLU A 16 -0.39 -7.34 1.51
CA GLU A 16 -0.17 -8.01 2.80
C GLU A 16 0.49 -7.05 3.81
N TYR A 17 1.49 -6.28 3.36
CA TYR A 17 2.11 -5.24 4.18
C TYR A 17 1.13 -4.15 4.60
N SER A 18 0.23 -3.72 3.70
CA SER A 18 -0.80 -2.75 4.03
C SER A 18 -1.71 -3.28 5.14
N ASP A 19 -2.15 -4.54 5.05
CA ASP A 19 -2.99 -5.17 6.09
C ASP A 19 -2.29 -5.15 7.46
N LEU A 20 -1.00 -5.52 7.51
CA LEU A 20 -0.20 -5.44 8.74
C LEU A 20 -0.13 -4.01 9.31
N ILE A 21 -0.01 -3.00 8.44
CA ILE A 21 -0.01 -1.60 8.86
C ILE A 21 -1.37 -1.17 9.38
N TYR A 22 -2.48 -1.60 8.76
CA TYR A 22 -3.83 -1.33 9.30
C TYR A 22 -4.02 -1.97 10.68
N GLU A 23 -3.57 -3.21 10.88
CA GLU A 23 -3.60 -3.89 12.17
C GLU A 23 -2.77 -3.14 13.23
N LEU A 24 -1.56 -2.71 12.89
CA LEU A 24 -0.70 -1.93 13.77
C LEU A 24 -1.33 -0.56 14.10
N ALA A 25 -1.84 0.13 13.09
CA ALA A 25 -2.43 1.45 13.22
C ALA A 25 -3.71 1.45 14.07
N ASN A 26 -4.42 0.32 14.11
CA ASN A 26 -5.58 0.13 14.99
C ASN A 26 -5.23 -0.08 16.46
N LYS A 27 -3.96 -0.39 16.78
CA LYS A 27 -3.46 -0.51 18.16
C LYS A 27 -2.95 0.81 18.73
N LEU A 28 -2.82 1.85 17.89
CA LEU A 28 -2.42 3.18 18.34
C LEU A 28 -3.53 3.84 19.17
N PRO A 29 -3.17 4.68 20.18
CA PRO A 29 -4.17 5.43 20.94
C PRO A 29 -4.92 6.43 20.05
N GLU A 30 -6.14 6.81 20.45
CA GLU A 30 -6.99 7.73 19.66
C GLU A 30 -6.33 9.09 19.40
N THR A 31 -5.40 9.51 20.27
CA THR A 31 -4.58 10.72 20.08
C THR A 31 -3.75 10.70 18.80
N GLU A 32 -3.42 9.51 18.27
CA GLU A 32 -2.61 9.34 17.06
C GLU A 32 -3.44 9.27 15.77
N LYS A 33 -4.78 9.29 15.86
CA LYS A 33 -5.68 9.10 14.71
C LYS A 33 -5.38 10.00 13.52
N PHE A 34 -5.13 11.28 13.78
CA PHE A 34 -4.81 12.27 12.75
C PHE A 34 -3.31 12.56 12.63
N ASN A 35 -2.48 11.92 13.48
CA ASN A 35 -1.03 12.01 13.46
C ASN A 35 -0.43 10.72 12.88
N LEU A 36 0.10 9.82 13.71
CA LEU A 36 0.83 8.66 13.19
C LEU A 36 -0.07 7.69 12.40
N LYS A 37 -1.30 7.44 12.86
CA LYS A 37 -2.23 6.48 12.23
C LYS A 37 -2.54 6.83 10.78
N SER A 38 -2.91 8.08 10.52
CA SER A 38 -3.26 8.54 9.17
C SER A 38 -2.05 8.51 8.24
N GLN A 39 -0.86 8.87 8.75
CA GLN A 39 0.37 8.95 7.97
C GLN A 39 0.88 7.57 7.56
N ILE A 40 0.93 6.60 8.47
CA ILE A 40 1.45 5.27 8.16
C ILE A 40 0.51 4.50 7.23
N ILE A 41 -0.81 4.62 7.39
CA ILE A 41 -1.79 4.00 6.50
C ILE A 41 -1.61 4.54 5.08
N ARG A 42 -1.55 5.88 4.92
CA ARG A 42 -1.37 6.51 3.61
C ARG A 42 -0.04 6.09 2.95
N ALA A 43 1.04 6.05 3.73
CA ALA A 43 2.34 5.63 3.24
C ALA A 43 2.32 4.16 2.76
N ALA A 44 1.69 3.25 3.51
CA ALA A 44 1.59 1.84 3.14
C ALA A 44 0.76 1.64 1.87
N THR A 45 -0.43 2.26 1.79
CA THR A 45 -1.29 2.21 0.59
C THR A 45 -0.59 2.81 -0.63
N SER A 46 0.25 3.84 -0.45
CA SER A 46 1.01 4.44 -1.54
C SER A 46 1.92 3.43 -2.25
N ILE A 47 2.41 2.39 -1.57
CA ILE A 47 3.31 1.39 -2.17
C ILE A 47 2.60 0.61 -3.28
N SER A 48 1.42 0.04 -3.00
CA SER A 48 0.66 -0.73 -3.99
C SER A 48 0.17 0.15 -5.14
N LEU A 49 -0.20 1.40 -4.86
CA LEU A 49 -0.59 2.38 -5.86
C LEU A 49 0.56 2.77 -6.80
N ASN A 50 1.77 2.99 -6.27
CA ASN A 50 2.94 3.31 -7.10
C ASN A 50 3.39 2.11 -7.96
N ILE A 51 3.27 0.88 -7.45
CA ILE A 51 3.54 -0.33 -8.25
C ILE A 51 2.52 -0.44 -9.39
N ALA A 52 1.24 -0.23 -9.10
CA ALA A 52 0.19 -0.25 -10.10
C ALA A 52 0.42 0.85 -11.15
N GLU A 53 0.66 2.10 -10.75
CA GLU A 53 0.94 3.22 -11.63
C GLU A 53 2.17 2.95 -12.53
N GLY A 54 3.30 2.53 -11.93
CA GLY A 54 4.51 2.19 -12.67
C GLY A 54 4.31 1.08 -13.71
N SER A 55 3.44 0.10 -13.42
CA SER A 55 3.12 -0.98 -14.37
C SER A 55 2.29 -0.55 -15.59
N THR A 56 1.71 0.66 -15.55
CA THR A 56 0.97 1.24 -16.68
C THR A 56 1.87 2.02 -17.64
N GLY A 57 3.16 2.18 -17.30
CA GLY A 57 4.15 2.82 -18.16
C GLY A 57 4.27 2.14 -19.53
N GLN A 58 4.37 2.94 -20.59
CA GLN A 58 4.49 2.46 -21.98
C GLN A 58 5.93 2.10 -22.41
N SER A 59 6.89 2.21 -21.49
CA SER A 59 8.29 1.90 -21.72
C SER A 59 8.69 0.69 -20.88
N ASP A 60 9.24 -0.32 -21.54
CA ASP A 60 9.95 -1.42 -20.89
C ASP A 60 11.26 -0.84 -20.30
N ALA A 61 11.21 -0.39 -19.05
CA ALA A 61 12.38 -0.02 -18.28
C ALA A 61 12.82 -1.19 -17.38
#